data_AF-A0A7S2AGR2-F1
#
_entry.id   AF-A0A7S2AGR2-F1
#
_cell.length_a   1.000
_cell.length_b   1.000
_cell.length_c   1.000
_cell.angle_alpha   90.00
_cell.angle_beta   90.00
_cell.angle_gamma   90.00
#
_symmetry.space_group_name_H-M   'P 1'
#
loop_
_entity.id
_entity.type
_entity.pdbx_description
1 polymer ?
#
loop_
_entity_poly.entity_id
_entity_poly.type
_entity_poly.pdbx_seq_one_letter_code
_entity_poly.pdbx_strand_id
1 'polypeptide(L)'
;IIIDFTHPTAVNPNSDLYAATKCPFVMGTTGGDREKLMKVTQDSETYAVIAPNMCKQIVAFQATMEKMASDFPNAFGGYKMELVESHQSSKADTSGTAKAMVASFNQLGVEPFSVDSIEKVRDAEGYKKMGVPEEHVGGHAWHTYTLTSPDGSVQFQFKHNVCGRRTYAEGVADAVQFLAEKIKSGSKKRIFSMIDVLGEGKMQ
;
A
#
# COMPACT_ATOMS: atom_id res chain seq x y z
N ILE A 1 -1.35 -5.24 -22.40
CA ILE A 1 -1.70 -4.76 -21.05
C ILE A 1 -0.96 -3.44 -20.86
N ILE A 2 -1.67 -2.34 -20.65
CA ILE A 2 -1.10 -1.01 -20.40
C ILE A 2 -0.62 -0.95 -18.94
N ILE A 3 0.48 -0.26 -18.68
CA ILE A 3 0.95 0.05 -17.33
C ILE A 3 0.82 1.56 -17.13
N ASP A 4 0.00 2.00 -16.18
CA ASP A 4 -0.27 3.42 -15.91
C ASP A 4 0.33 3.85 -14.56
N PHE A 5 1.40 4.65 -14.66
CA PHE A 5 2.02 5.45 -13.61
C PHE A 5 2.22 6.88 -14.12
N THR A 6 1.14 7.65 -14.12
CA THR A 6 1.06 9.00 -14.68
C THR A 6 0.90 10.03 -13.57
N HIS A 7 -0.23 10.73 -13.51
CA HIS A 7 -0.51 11.79 -12.55
C HIS A 7 -1.96 11.66 -12.05
N PRO A 8 -2.30 12.05 -10.81
CA PRO A 8 -3.67 11.98 -10.29
C PRO A 8 -4.75 12.56 -11.23
N THR A 9 -4.43 13.63 -11.95
CA THR A 9 -5.34 14.30 -12.90
C THR A 9 -5.60 13.49 -14.18
N ALA A 10 -4.74 12.50 -14.49
CA ALA A 10 -4.85 11.66 -15.68
C ALA A 10 -5.56 10.32 -15.41
N VAL A 11 -5.77 9.95 -14.14
CA VAL A 11 -6.41 8.68 -13.73
C VAL A 11 -7.73 8.45 -14.48
N ASN A 12 -8.66 9.39 -14.39
CA ASN A 12 -9.98 9.24 -15.00
C ASN A 12 -9.94 9.33 -16.55
N PRO A 13 -9.32 10.35 -17.18
CA PRO A 13 -9.20 10.41 -18.64
C PRO A 13 -8.53 9.19 -19.26
N ASN A 14 -7.47 8.66 -18.65
CA ASN A 14 -6.81 7.46 -19.12
C ASN A 14 -7.71 6.24 -18.99
N SER A 15 -8.41 6.08 -17.85
CA SER A 15 -9.34 4.96 -17.68
C SER A 15 -10.52 5.01 -18.66
N ASP A 16 -11.01 6.21 -18.99
CA ASP A 16 -12.05 6.40 -20.01
C ASP A 16 -11.55 5.93 -21.39
N LEU A 17 -10.29 6.24 -21.74
CA LEU A 17 -9.64 5.79 -22.98
C LEU A 17 -9.43 4.26 -23.00
N TYR A 18 -8.95 3.67 -21.91
CA TYR A 18 -8.71 2.23 -21.81
C TYR A 18 -10.01 1.43 -21.92
N ALA A 19 -11.07 1.93 -21.26
CA ALA A 19 -12.40 1.37 -21.33
C ALA A 19 -13.00 1.44 -22.75
N ALA A 20 -12.88 2.60 -23.42
CA ALA A 20 -13.37 2.79 -24.79
C ALA A 20 -12.67 1.87 -25.80
N THR A 21 -11.37 1.62 -25.60
CA THR A 21 -10.55 0.75 -26.47
C THR A 21 -10.53 -0.71 -26.01
N LYS A 22 -11.20 -1.05 -24.90
CA LYS A 22 -11.18 -2.37 -24.25
C LYS A 22 -9.76 -2.88 -23.98
N CYS A 23 -8.81 -1.98 -23.75
CA CYS A 23 -7.42 -2.35 -23.55
C CYS A 23 -7.18 -2.70 -22.07
N PRO A 24 -6.74 -3.92 -21.74
CA PRO A 24 -6.47 -4.29 -20.35
C PRO A 24 -5.32 -3.47 -19.76
N PHE A 25 -5.40 -3.13 -18.46
CA PHE A 25 -4.40 -2.24 -17.85
C PHE A 25 -4.09 -2.56 -16.38
N VAL A 26 -2.90 -2.16 -15.94
CA VAL A 26 -2.44 -2.16 -14.56
C VAL A 26 -2.23 -0.72 -14.15
N MET A 27 -3.03 -0.21 -13.20
CA MET A 27 -2.97 1.18 -12.75
C MET A 27 -2.41 1.28 -11.33
N GLY A 28 -1.19 1.82 -11.25
CA GLY A 28 -0.53 2.20 -10.00
C GLY A 28 -0.67 3.68 -9.66
N THR A 29 -1.14 4.51 -10.60
CA THR A 29 -1.40 5.93 -10.37
C THR A 29 -2.43 6.14 -9.24
N THR A 30 -1.99 6.86 -8.20
CA THR A 30 -2.82 7.23 -7.05
C THR A 30 -3.63 8.51 -7.31
N GLY A 31 -4.63 8.79 -6.48
CA GLY A 31 -5.50 9.96 -6.63
C GLY A 31 -6.53 9.79 -7.76
N GLY A 32 -7.06 10.91 -8.23
CA GLY A 32 -8.23 10.95 -9.12
C GLY A 32 -9.53 10.55 -8.42
N ASP A 33 -10.62 10.50 -9.18
CA ASP A 33 -11.89 9.97 -8.71
C ASP A 33 -11.88 8.43 -8.82
N ARG A 34 -11.70 7.77 -7.67
CA ARG A 34 -11.57 6.30 -7.60
C ARG A 34 -12.89 5.61 -7.88
N GLU A 35 -14.02 6.20 -7.50
CA GLU A 35 -15.33 5.62 -7.73
C GLU A 35 -15.65 5.61 -9.22
N LYS A 36 -15.40 6.74 -9.91
CA LYS A 36 -15.55 6.83 -11.36
C LYS A 36 -14.62 5.86 -12.09
N LEU A 37 -13.35 5.76 -11.68
CA LEU A 37 -12.38 4.80 -12.24
C LEU A 37 -12.92 3.36 -12.17
N MET A 38 -13.36 2.94 -10.98
CA MET A 38 -13.88 1.59 -10.78
C MET A 38 -15.15 1.34 -11.61
N LYS A 39 -16.06 2.32 -11.63
CA LYS A 39 -17.31 2.24 -12.39
C LYS A 39 -17.08 2.09 -13.89
N VAL A 40 -16.27 2.96 -14.50
CA VAL A 40 -15.99 2.92 -15.94
C VAL A 40 -15.29 1.62 -16.34
N THR A 41 -14.36 1.15 -15.51
CA THR A 41 -13.67 -0.13 -15.76
C THR A 41 -14.63 -1.31 -15.70
N GLN A 42 -15.56 -1.29 -14.73
CA GLN A 42 -16.56 -2.34 -14.54
C GLN A 42 -17.59 -2.35 -15.68
N ASP A 43 -18.16 -1.19 -16.01
CA ASP A 43 -19.18 -1.03 -17.05
C ASP A 43 -18.63 -1.38 -18.44
N SER A 44 -17.34 -1.13 -18.67
CA SER A 44 -16.66 -1.54 -19.91
C SER A 44 -16.17 -2.98 -19.91
N GLU A 45 -16.35 -3.73 -18.82
CA GLU A 45 -15.84 -5.10 -18.66
C GLU A 45 -14.35 -5.25 -19.01
N THR A 46 -13.57 -4.18 -18.83
CA THR A 46 -12.14 -4.17 -19.16
C THR A 46 -11.38 -4.88 -18.05
N TYR A 47 -10.48 -5.79 -18.42
CA TYR A 47 -9.60 -6.45 -17.45
C TYR A 47 -8.60 -5.45 -16.88
N ALA A 48 -8.57 -5.32 -15.56
CA ALA A 48 -7.64 -4.40 -14.91
C ALA A 48 -7.11 -4.90 -13.57
N VAL A 49 -5.87 -4.56 -13.25
CA VAL A 49 -5.38 -4.52 -11.86
C VAL A 49 -5.31 -3.06 -11.43
N ILE A 50 -6.01 -2.71 -10.36
CA ILE A 50 -6.03 -1.36 -9.82
C ILE A 50 -5.58 -1.43 -8.36
N ALA A 51 -4.39 -0.91 -8.08
CA ALA A 51 -3.82 -0.95 -6.73
C ALA A 51 -3.01 0.32 -6.43
N PRO A 52 -3.32 1.04 -5.33
CA PRO A 52 -2.59 2.27 -4.96
C PRO A 52 -1.21 1.99 -4.37
N ASN A 53 -0.92 0.74 -4.00
CA ASN A 53 0.40 0.29 -3.58
C ASN A 53 0.76 -0.98 -4.38
N MET A 54 1.83 -0.88 -5.15
CA MET A 54 2.32 -1.97 -5.99
C MET A 54 3.46 -2.77 -5.34
N CYS A 55 3.90 -2.41 -4.13
CA CYS A 55 4.80 -3.24 -3.36
C CYS A 55 3.98 -4.35 -2.68
N LYS A 56 3.92 -5.51 -3.33
CA LYS A 56 3.05 -6.63 -2.90
C LYS A 56 3.36 -7.11 -1.47
N GLN A 57 4.61 -7.03 -1.04
CA GLN A 57 5.02 -7.44 0.31
C GLN A 57 4.46 -6.52 1.39
N ILE A 58 4.43 -5.20 1.14
CA ILE A 58 3.79 -4.25 2.04
C ILE A 58 2.28 -4.47 2.08
N VAL A 59 1.66 -4.71 0.91
CA VAL A 59 0.23 -5.01 0.83
C VAL A 59 -0.10 -6.29 1.61
N ALA A 60 0.73 -7.34 1.51
CA ALA A 60 0.55 -8.58 2.27
C ALA A 60 0.62 -8.33 3.78
N PHE A 61 1.63 -7.57 4.25
CA PHE A 61 1.74 -7.20 5.66
C PHE A 61 0.51 -6.42 6.15
N GLN A 62 0.05 -5.42 5.39
CA GLN A 62 -1.16 -4.66 5.73
C GLN A 62 -2.39 -5.59 5.86
N ALA A 63 -2.59 -6.49 4.90
CA ALA A 63 -3.72 -7.43 4.91
C ALA A 63 -3.66 -8.40 6.10
N THR A 64 -2.45 -8.86 6.48
CA THR A 64 -2.27 -9.69 7.68
C THR A 64 -2.66 -8.92 8.93
N MET A 65 -2.27 -7.66 9.05
CA MET A 65 -2.58 -6.82 10.21
C MET A 65 -4.06 -6.50 10.31
N GLU A 66 -4.71 -6.18 9.19
CA GLU A 66 -6.16 -5.98 9.12
C GLU A 66 -6.93 -7.24 9.52
N LYS A 67 -6.49 -8.40 9.02
CA LYS A 67 -7.08 -9.69 9.38
C LYS A 67 -6.90 -10.00 10.87
N MET A 68 -5.69 -9.81 11.40
CA MET A 68 -5.40 -10.02 12.82
C MET A 68 -6.28 -9.11 13.70
N ALA A 69 -6.44 -7.84 13.32
CA ALA A 69 -7.30 -6.89 14.03
C ALA A 69 -8.79 -7.30 14.02
N SER A 70 -9.25 -7.88 12.92
CA SER A 70 -10.62 -8.38 12.79
C SER A 70 -10.86 -9.66 13.58
N ASP A 71 -9.89 -10.59 13.56
CA ASP A 71 -10.00 -11.88 14.25
C ASP A 71 -9.86 -11.73 15.78
N PHE A 72 -9.02 -10.78 16.23
CA PHE A 72 -8.64 -10.62 17.64
C PHE A 72 -8.82 -9.18 18.13
N PRO A 73 -10.05 -8.64 18.15
CA PRO A 73 -10.30 -7.29 18.62
C PRO A 73 -9.86 -7.14 20.08
N ASN A 74 -9.25 -5.99 20.40
CA ASN A 74 -8.74 -5.68 21.74
C ASN A 74 -7.60 -6.59 22.28
N ALA A 75 -6.96 -7.39 21.43
CA ALA A 75 -5.85 -8.27 21.83
C ALA A 75 -4.62 -7.54 22.40
N PHE A 76 -4.43 -6.27 22.05
CA PHE A 76 -3.39 -5.38 22.56
C PHE A 76 -3.95 -4.30 23.50
N GLY A 77 -5.07 -4.60 24.18
CA GLY A 77 -5.70 -3.76 25.19
C GLY A 77 -4.69 -3.15 26.16
N GLY A 78 -4.58 -1.82 26.17
CA GLY A 78 -3.69 -1.07 27.07
C GLY A 78 -2.22 -0.97 26.62
N TYR A 79 -1.85 -1.53 25.46
CA TYR A 79 -0.52 -1.29 24.92
C TYR A 79 -0.41 0.13 24.37
N LYS A 80 0.71 0.80 24.64
CA LYS A 80 1.05 2.07 24.03
C LYS A 80 1.65 1.83 22.64
N MET A 81 1.18 2.58 21.65
CA MET A 81 1.73 2.56 20.29
C MET A 81 2.57 3.81 20.00
N GLU A 82 3.68 3.60 19.31
CA GLU A 82 4.50 4.64 18.67
C GLU A 82 4.69 4.29 17.20
N LEU A 83 4.60 5.30 16.33
CA LEU A 83 4.79 5.13 14.89
C LEU A 83 5.69 6.23 14.34
N VAL A 84 6.83 5.81 13.79
CA VAL A 84 7.78 6.67 13.09
C VAL A 84 7.76 6.33 11.61
N GLU A 85 7.58 7.33 10.74
CA GLU A 85 7.71 7.18 9.30
C GLU A 85 8.77 8.13 8.71
N SER A 86 9.60 7.60 7.81
CA SER A 86 10.56 8.38 7.02
C SER A 86 10.27 8.24 5.54
N HIS A 87 10.17 9.38 4.88
CA HIS A 87 9.98 9.55 3.43
C HIS A 87 10.80 10.76 2.98
N GLN A 88 10.94 10.97 1.67
CA GLN A 88 11.57 12.19 1.14
C GLN A 88 10.90 13.48 1.66
N SER A 89 11.66 14.57 1.75
CA SER A 89 11.22 15.84 2.34
C SER A 89 10.00 16.46 1.66
N SER A 90 9.80 16.19 0.36
CA SER A 90 8.63 16.66 -0.40
C SER A 90 7.32 15.92 -0.06
N LYS A 91 7.39 14.83 0.71
CA LYS A 91 6.22 14.04 1.14
C LYS A 91 5.62 14.62 2.42
N ALA A 92 4.71 15.57 2.24
CA ALA A 92 4.00 16.22 3.36
C ALA A 92 2.86 15.36 3.93
N ASP A 93 2.18 14.59 3.09
CA ASP A 93 1.05 13.76 3.49
C ASP A 93 1.49 12.43 4.10
N THR A 94 0.77 12.00 5.14
CA THR A 94 0.98 10.69 5.77
C THR A 94 0.71 9.58 4.76
N SER A 95 1.58 8.57 4.74
CA SER A 95 1.44 7.38 3.90
C SER A 95 0.06 6.73 4.08
N GLY A 96 -0.60 6.38 2.97
CA GLY A 96 -1.85 5.61 3.02
C GLY A 96 -1.68 4.27 3.73
N THR A 97 -0.50 3.65 3.60
CA THR A 97 -0.13 2.44 4.35
C THR A 97 -0.09 2.71 5.85
N ALA A 98 0.50 3.83 6.29
CA ALA A 98 0.54 4.17 7.71
C ALA A 98 -0.86 4.40 8.29
N LYS A 99 -1.75 5.08 7.56
CA LYS A 99 -3.15 5.29 7.97
C LYS A 99 -3.91 3.97 8.16
N ALA A 100 -3.78 3.05 7.20
CA ALA A 100 -4.42 1.73 7.29
C ALA A 100 -3.90 0.94 8.49
N MET A 101 -2.59 0.96 8.73
CA MET A 101 -1.98 0.28 9.87
C MET A 101 -2.43 0.86 11.22
N VAL A 102 -2.55 2.19 11.34
CA VAL A 102 -3.11 2.84 12.53
C VAL A 102 -4.54 2.35 12.81
N ALA A 103 -5.38 2.24 11.78
CA ALA A 103 -6.73 1.71 11.95
C ALA A 103 -6.72 0.27 12.48
N SER A 104 -5.87 -0.61 11.93
CA SER A 104 -5.72 -1.98 12.41
C SER A 104 -5.23 -2.06 13.87
N PHE A 105 -4.24 -1.26 14.25
CA PHE A 105 -3.75 -1.24 15.63
C PHE A 105 -4.79 -0.70 16.62
N ASN A 106 -5.52 0.36 16.27
CA ASN A 106 -6.62 0.86 17.09
C ASN A 106 -7.72 -0.20 17.29
N GLN A 107 -8.03 -0.97 16.24
CA GLN A 107 -8.98 -2.09 16.36
C GLN A 107 -8.44 -3.25 17.23
N LEU A 108 -7.12 -3.46 17.24
CA LEU A 108 -6.45 -4.35 18.19
C LEU A 108 -6.48 -3.84 19.64
N GLY A 109 -6.98 -2.62 19.90
CA GLY A 109 -7.20 -2.09 21.25
C GLY A 109 -5.99 -1.43 21.91
N VAL A 110 -4.98 -1.02 21.13
CA VAL A 110 -3.93 -0.13 21.66
C VAL A 110 -4.56 1.14 22.23
N GLU A 111 -3.83 1.84 23.09
CA GLU A 111 -4.25 3.18 23.53
C GLU A 111 -4.55 4.08 22.32
N PRO A 112 -5.62 4.91 22.35
CA PRO A 112 -6.07 5.65 21.17
C PRO A 112 -4.94 6.38 20.46
N PHE A 113 -4.62 5.94 19.24
CA PHE A 113 -3.54 6.50 18.45
C PHE A 113 -4.09 7.26 17.24
N SER A 114 -3.78 8.55 17.15
CA SER A 114 -4.17 9.38 15.99
C SER A 114 -3.12 9.33 14.90
N VAL A 115 -3.56 9.43 13.64
CA VAL A 115 -2.68 9.62 12.48
C VAL A 115 -1.82 10.88 12.61
N ASP A 116 -2.29 11.89 13.35
CA ASP A 116 -1.54 13.12 13.61
C ASP A 116 -0.42 12.94 14.63
N SER A 117 -0.45 11.84 15.40
CA SER A 117 0.59 11.46 16.37
C SER A 117 1.78 10.72 15.74
N ILE A 118 1.76 10.51 14.41
CA ILE A 118 2.85 9.88 13.69
C ILE A 118 4.07 10.81 13.66
N GLU A 119 5.20 10.31 14.13
CA GLU A 119 6.48 11.01 14.01
C GLU A 119 6.96 10.94 12.55
N LYS A 120 7.01 12.09 11.88
CA LYS A 120 7.43 12.20 10.48
C LYS A 120 8.87 12.68 10.40
N VAL A 121 9.76 11.77 10.03
CA VAL A 121 11.16 12.10 9.76
C VAL A 121 11.30 12.58 8.31
N ARG A 122 11.72 13.83 8.13
CA ARG A 122 11.80 14.50 6.81
C ARG A 122 13.08 15.31 6.60
N ASP A 123 13.98 15.30 7.57
CA ASP A 123 15.22 16.07 7.59
C ASP A 123 16.46 15.17 7.56
N ALA A 124 17.60 15.75 7.20
CA ALA A 124 18.85 15.02 6.99
C ALA A 124 19.38 14.34 8.27
N GLU A 125 19.20 14.96 9.44
CA GLU A 125 19.66 14.39 10.70
C GLU A 125 18.81 13.18 11.08
N GLY A 126 17.49 13.30 10.95
CA GLY A 126 16.56 12.19 11.14
C GLY A 126 16.82 11.03 10.18
N TYR A 127 17.06 11.29 8.89
CA TYR A 127 17.44 10.25 7.92
C TYR A 127 18.70 9.50 8.35
N LYS A 128 19.74 10.23 8.79
CA LYS A 128 20.99 9.64 9.29
C LYS A 128 20.76 8.80 10.55
N LYS A 129 19.96 9.30 11.51
CA LYS A 129 19.60 8.59 12.74
C LYS A 129 18.84 7.30 12.46
N MET A 130 17.95 7.32 11.46
CA MET A 130 17.23 6.13 11.04
C MET A 130 18.08 5.18 10.20
N GLY A 131 19.21 5.63 9.64
CA GLY A 131 20.08 4.82 8.80
C GLY A 131 19.64 4.72 7.34
N VAL A 132 18.87 5.71 6.86
CA VAL A 132 18.48 5.78 5.43
C VAL A 132 19.74 6.00 4.59
N PRO A 133 20.04 5.14 3.59
CA PRO A 133 21.19 5.34 2.70
C PRO A 133 21.08 6.67 1.95
N GLU A 134 22.21 7.37 1.81
CA GLU A 134 22.25 8.72 1.21
C GLU A 134 21.66 8.73 -0.22
N GLU A 135 21.99 7.72 -1.02
CA GLU A 135 21.46 7.51 -2.37
C GLU A 135 19.93 7.28 -2.45
N HIS A 136 19.28 6.97 -1.32
CA HIS A 136 17.86 6.69 -1.22
C HIS A 136 17.06 7.76 -0.47
N VAL A 137 17.70 8.83 0.03
CA VAL A 137 17.01 9.95 0.68
C VAL A 137 15.90 10.53 -0.22
N GLY A 138 16.16 10.65 -1.53
CA GLY A 138 15.20 11.15 -2.51
C GLY A 138 14.07 10.18 -2.90
N GLY A 139 14.05 8.96 -2.36
CA GLY A 139 13.04 7.96 -2.67
C GLY A 139 13.14 6.73 -1.77
N HIS A 140 12.61 6.85 -0.56
CA HIS A 140 12.50 5.77 0.41
C HIS A 140 11.14 5.86 1.12
N ALA A 141 10.74 4.75 1.75
CA ALA A 141 9.55 4.68 2.59
C ALA A 141 9.83 3.71 3.74
N TRP A 142 10.21 4.24 4.90
CA TRP A 142 10.56 3.46 6.08
C TRP A 142 9.53 3.69 7.17
N HIS A 143 9.04 2.62 7.79
CA HIS A 143 8.05 2.71 8.86
C HIS A 143 8.42 1.77 10.00
N THR A 144 8.32 2.27 11.23
CA THR A 144 8.52 1.51 12.45
C THR A 144 7.30 1.67 13.35
N TYR A 145 6.65 0.56 13.67
CA TYR A 145 5.54 0.49 14.62
C TYR A 145 6.05 -0.19 15.88
N THR A 146 5.99 0.48 17.02
CA THR A 146 6.42 -0.05 18.32
C THR A 146 5.22 -0.14 19.24
N LEU A 147 4.96 -1.31 19.81
CA LEU A 147 3.96 -1.52 20.85
C LEU A 147 4.67 -1.88 22.15
N THR A 148 4.29 -1.23 23.26
CA THR A 148 4.85 -1.51 24.59
C THR A 148 3.72 -1.82 25.57
N SER A 149 3.86 -2.90 26.34
CA SER A 149 2.87 -3.28 27.37
C SER A 149 2.80 -2.24 28.49
N PRO A 150 1.68 -2.16 29.26
CA PRO A 150 1.51 -1.20 30.34
C PRO A 150 2.63 -1.19 31.39
N ASP A 151 3.19 -2.37 31.69
CA ASP A 151 4.27 -2.58 32.65
C ASP A 151 5.67 -2.48 32.03
N GLY A 152 5.76 -2.26 30.70
CA GLY A 152 7.00 -2.17 29.95
C GLY A 152 7.74 -3.49 29.75
N SER A 153 7.19 -4.63 30.16
CA SER A 153 7.88 -5.92 30.11
C SER A 153 7.88 -6.58 28.72
N VAL A 154 6.93 -6.19 27.86
CA VAL A 154 6.79 -6.74 26.50
C VAL A 154 6.83 -5.61 25.47
N GLN A 155 7.66 -5.80 24.44
CA GLN A 155 7.73 -4.90 23.29
C GLN A 155 7.59 -5.69 21.98
N PHE A 156 6.73 -5.22 21.10
CA PHE A 156 6.66 -5.66 19.71
C PHE A 156 7.14 -4.53 18.80
N GLN A 157 7.90 -4.89 17.77
CA GLN A 157 8.34 -3.93 16.76
C GLN A 157 8.16 -4.51 15.37
N PHE A 158 7.43 -3.78 14.53
CA PHE A 158 7.25 -4.10 13.12
C PHE A 158 7.96 -3.05 12.29
N LYS A 159 8.80 -3.48 11.34
CA LYS A 159 9.58 -2.60 10.48
C LYS A 159 9.45 -3.01 9.03
N HIS A 160 9.28 -2.03 8.17
CA HIS A 160 9.44 -2.21 6.73
C HIS A 160 10.11 -0.99 6.11
N ASN A 161 11.17 -1.25 5.36
CA ASN A 161 12.08 -0.24 4.84
C ASN A 161 12.22 -0.44 3.34
N VAL A 162 11.61 0.44 2.56
CA VAL A 162 11.76 0.43 1.10
C VAL A 162 12.78 1.48 0.69
N CYS A 163 13.73 1.06 -0.14
CA CYS A 163 14.72 1.91 -0.77
C CYS A 163 14.53 1.90 -2.29
N GLY A 164 14.42 3.08 -2.90
CA GLY A 164 14.18 3.22 -4.32
C GLY A 164 12.80 2.73 -4.76
N ARG A 165 12.71 2.31 -6.02
CA ARG A 165 11.42 1.97 -6.67
C ARG A 165 11.30 0.51 -7.13
N ARG A 166 12.35 -0.28 -6.94
CA ARG A 166 12.47 -1.63 -7.52
C ARG A 166 11.31 -2.56 -7.12
N THR A 167 10.98 -2.60 -5.84
CA THR A 167 9.91 -3.49 -5.34
C THR A 167 8.53 -3.15 -5.92
N TYR A 168 8.25 -1.89 -6.23
CA TYR A 168 7.01 -1.51 -6.91
C TYR A 168 7.02 -1.98 -8.37
N ALA A 169 8.16 -1.87 -9.06
CA ALA A 169 8.30 -2.36 -10.43
C ALA A 169 8.15 -3.88 -10.52
N GLU A 170 8.71 -4.63 -9.57
CA GLU A 170 8.54 -6.08 -9.47
C GLU A 170 7.06 -6.45 -9.25
N GLY A 171 6.37 -5.79 -8.33
CA GLY A 171 4.94 -6.04 -8.12
C GLY A 171 4.05 -5.63 -9.31
N VAL A 172 4.48 -4.67 -10.13
CA VAL A 172 3.81 -4.37 -11.42
C VAL A 172 4.02 -5.51 -12.41
N ALA A 173 5.24 -6.03 -12.53
CA ALA A 173 5.51 -7.17 -13.41
C ALA A 173 4.66 -8.39 -13.01
N ASP A 174 4.56 -8.66 -11.72
CA ASP A 174 3.66 -9.67 -11.15
C ASP A 174 2.20 -9.43 -11.51
N ALA A 175 1.70 -8.20 -11.30
CA ALA A 175 0.32 -7.84 -11.62
C ALA A 175 0.01 -7.98 -13.13
N VAL A 176 0.97 -7.68 -14.00
CA VAL A 176 0.83 -7.86 -15.45
C VAL A 176 0.75 -9.34 -15.81
N GLN A 177 1.62 -10.19 -15.24
CA GLN A 177 1.58 -11.63 -15.44
C GLN A 177 0.25 -12.22 -14.97
N PHE A 178 -0.16 -11.89 -13.74
CA PHE A 178 -1.45 -12.28 -13.18
C PHE A 178 -2.61 -11.87 -14.10
N LEU A 179 -2.65 -10.61 -14.55
CA LEU A 179 -3.73 -10.12 -15.38
C LEU A 179 -3.77 -10.82 -16.75
N ALA A 180 -2.61 -11.11 -17.35
CA ALA A 180 -2.52 -11.87 -18.58
C ALA A 180 -3.12 -13.28 -18.44
N GLU A 181 -2.87 -13.95 -17.32
CA GLU A 181 -3.47 -15.26 -17.02
C GLU A 181 -4.99 -15.18 -16.86
N LYS A 182 -5.51 -14.17 -16.14
CA LYS A 182 -6.96 -13.99 -15.99
C LYS A 182 -7.67 -13.69 -17.30
N ILE A 183 -7.03 -12.96 -18.20
CA ILE A 183 -7.51 -12.74 -19.58
C ILE A 183 -7.55 -14.08 -20.32
N LYS A 184 -6.43 -14.83 -20.31
CA LYS A 184 -6.31 -16.12 -21.01
C LYS A 184 -7.34 -17.14 -20.52
N SER A 185 -7.62 -17.17 -19.23
CA SER A 185 -8.58 -18.10 -18.62
C SER A 185 -10.04 -17.67 -18.78
N GLY A 186 -10.31 -16.48 -19.35
CA GLY A 186 -11.67 -15.93 -19.45
C GLY A 186 -12.34 -15.68 -18.09
N SER A 187 -11.55 -15.31 -17.07
CA SER A 187 -12.06 -15.07 -15.70
C SER A 187 -13.26 -14.14 -15.71
N LYS A 188 -14.38 -14.50 -15.06
CA LYS A 188 -15.57 -13.63 -14.95
C LYS A 188 -15.30 -12.31 -14.23
N LYS A 189 -14.44 -12.33 -13.19
CA LYS A 189 -13.98 -11.10 -12.53
C LYS A 189 -13.08 -10.32 -13.48
N ARG A 190 -13.33 -9.01 -13.61
CA ARG A 190 -12.62 -8.11 -14.53
C ARG A 190 -11.63 -7.19 -13.82
N ILE A 191 -12.00 -6.68 -12.66
CA ILE A 191 -11.17 -5.78 -11.86
C ILE A 191 -10.55 -6.55 -10.70
N PHE A 192 -9.24 -6.42 -10.55
CA PHE A 192 -8.46 -7.08 -9.53
C PHE A 192 -7.64 -6.07 -8.72
N SER A 193 -7.28 -6.46 -7.51
CA SER A 193 -6.43 -5.73 -6.59
C SER A 193 -5.08 -6.45 -6.42
N MET A 194 -4.13 -5.82 -5.72
CA MET A 194 -2.89 -6.50 -5.35
C MET A 194 -3.11 -7.66 -4.37
N ILE A 195 -4.24 -7.69 -3.64
CA ILE A 195 -4.64 -8.83 -2.81
C ILE A 195 -5.02 -10.03 -3.68
N ASP A 196 -5.73 -9.80 -4.78
CA ASP A 196 -6.05 -10.86 -5.73
C ASP A 196 -4.77 -11.43 -6.37
N VAL A 197 -3.84 -10.54 -6.72
CA VAL A 197 -2.51 -10.91 -7.25
C VAL A 197 -1.78 -11.80 -6.24
N LEU A 198 -1.67 -11.39 -4.97
CA LEU A 198 -1.07 -12.18 -3.90
C LEU A 198 -1.77 -13.54 -3.69
N GLY A 199 -3.09 -13.57 -3.74
CA GLY A 199 -3.90 -14.77 -3.51
C GLY A 199 -3.71 -15.88 -4.54
N GLU A 200 -3.17 -15.57 -5.72
CA GLU A 200 -2.86 -16.58 -6.73
C GLU A 200 -1.68 -17.48 -6.34
N GLY A 201 -0.77 -16.99 -5.48
CA GLY A 201 0.33 -17.77 -4.91
C GLY A 201 1.43 -18.22 -5.89
N LYS A 202 1.35 -17.84 -7.18
CA LYS A 202 2.28 -18.26 -8.24
C LYS A 202 2.90 -17.06 -8.93
N MET A 203 3.97 -16.48 -8.38
CA MET A 203 4.64 -15.36 -9.05
C MET A 203 6.15 -15.42 -8.82
N GLN A 204 6.92 -15.48 -9.92
CA GLN A 204 8.39 -15.50 -9.98
C GLN A 204 8.93 -14.11 -10.34
#